data_AF-A0A3P6CJY1-F1
#
_entry.id   AF-A0A3P6CJY1-F1
#
_cell.length_a   1.000
_cell.length_b   1.000
_cell.length_c   1.000
_cell.angle_alpha   90.00
_cell.angle_beta   90.00
_cell.angle_gamma   90.00
#
_symmetry.space_group_name_H-M   'P 1'
#
loop_
_entity.id
_entity.type
_entity.pdbx_description
1 polymer ?
#
loop_
_entity_poly.entity_id
_entity_poly.type
_entity_poly.pdbx_seq_one_letter_code
_entity_poly.pdbx_strand_id
1 'polypeptide(L)'
;MDNIVDSLNKAYEKFVIASADVLESKESAGGLKASLTDAALENFKEKWELFRVACDQAEEFVESVKQRIGSECLVDEATGLTTTTTTGGGSNSGQSVGAATSLPPISAVRLEQMSRAVRWLVLELQRGSGGAAAGSVHSPRYMDFNDPMLLLSSRIGQIGDLGFDLLWRFLHIVVSLFHIVSGIFEAIQSYAISLGLIQKYSSIDIEKLMCLAVVVDIEVARDVAKVVELLQWLKTIGVKQVGLFDSQGLLKKSKDMILEMVPGSMLLQETGEKDISPDRKGIAIEFISSSDNKEAVVKAANILLQRHLKASHPEKDEGDNVFTESHLNEALRVVGENVHVPDLMLVYGPVRSHLGFPAWRLRYTEIVHMGSLKYMRYGSLLKAIHKFTGVRQNYGKSFLF
;
A
#
# COMPACT_ATOMS: atom_id res chain seq x y z
N MET A 1 11.77 -15.43 -5.85
CA MET A 1 11.70 -14.00 -5.50
C MET A 1 12.88 -13.28 -6.11
N ASP A 2 14.12 -13.67 -5.76
CA ASP A 2 15.35 -13.05 -6.27
C ASP A 2 15.41 -12.94 -7.80
N ASN A 3 15.13 -14.04 -8.54
CA ASN A 3 15.08 -14.01 -10.01
C ASN A 3 14.05 -13.04 -10.61
N ILE A 4 12.93 -12.78 -9.91
CA ILE A 4 11.88 -11.87 -10.37
C ILE A 4 12.31 -10.43 -10.13
N VAL A 5 12.89 -10.17 -8.95
CA VAL A 5 13.46 -8.86 -8.59
C VAL A 5 14.61 -8.50 -9.54
N ASP A 6 15.50 -9.46 -9.83
CA ASP A 6 16.60 -9.28 -10.78
C ASP A 6 16.10 -9.04 -12.21
N SER A 7 15.06 -9.76 -12.64
CA SER A 7 14.43 -9.57 -13.96
C SER A 7 13.81 -8.18 -14.09
N LEU A 8 13.06 -7.75 -13.06
CA LEU A 8 12.42 -6.44 -13.00
C LEU A 8 13.47 -5.31 -13.00
N ASN A 9 14.50 -5.43 -12.16
CA ASN A 9 15.58 -4.46 -12.07
C ASN A 9 16.33 -4.34 -13.41
N LYS A 10 16.65 -5.46 -14.05
CA LYS A 10 17.31 -5.49 -15.36
C LYS A 10 16.44 -4.90 -16.48
N ALA A 11 15.12 -5.11 -16.44
CA ALA A 11 14.20 -4.54 -17.42
C ALA A 11 14.05 -3.02 -17.22
N TYR A 12 13.99 -2.56 -15.97
CA TYR A 12 13.95 -1.15 -15.60
C TYR A 12 15.20 -0.40 -16.09
N GLU A 13 16.40 -0.91 -15.79
CA GLU A 13 17.67 -0.33 -16.24
C GLU A 13 17.71 -0.17 -17.77
N LYS A 14 17.31 -1.21 -18.51
CA LYS A 14 17.25 -1.17 -19.98
C LYS A 14 16.24 -0.15 -20.52
N PHE A 15 15.10 0.00 -19.84
CA PHE A 15 14.10 0.99 -20.19
C PHE A 15 14.62 2.42 -19.99
N VAL A 16 15.27 2.68 -18.85
CA VAL A 16 15.86 3.99 -18.54
C VAL A 16 16.96 4.34 -19.55
N ILE A 17 17.86 3.40 -19.87
CA ILE A 17 18.89 3.60 -20.89
C ILE A 17 18.27 3.93 -22.25
N ALA A 18 17.28 3.17 -22.71
CA ALA A 18 16.61 3.45 -23.98
C ALA A 18 15.87 4.80 -24.00
N SER A 19 15.39 5.27 -22.85
CA SER A 19 14.79 6.61 -22.74
C SER A 19 15.82 7.74 -22.88
N ALA A 20 17.03 7.53 -22.35
CA ALA A 20 18.15 8.47 -22.51
C ALA A 20 18.62 8.54 -23.97
N ASP A 21 18.72 7.39 -24.65
CA ASP A 21 19.10 7.30 -26.06
C ASP A 21 18.13 8.08 -26.99
N VAL A 22 16.83 8.09 -26.66
CA VAL A 22 15.82 8.89 -27.39
C VAL A 22 16.05 10.39 -27.19
N LEU A 23 16.43 10.83 -26.00
CA LEU A 23 16.71 12.23 -25.72
C LEU A 23 17.99 12.70 -26.41
N GLU A 24 19.05 11.91 -26.35
CA GLU A 24 20.35 12.21 -26.96
C GLU A 24 20.27 12.21 -28.51
N SER A 25 19.55 11.24 -29.08
CA SER A 25 19.32 11.19 -30.53
C SER A 25 18.44 12.35 -31.02
N LYS A 26 17.51 12.83 -30.20
CA LYS A 26 16.67 14.00 -30.51
C LYS A 26 17.44 15.32 -30.43
N GLU A 27 18.34 15.45 -29.46
CA GLU A 27 19.24 16.60 -29.32
C GLU A 27 20.22 16.68 -30.50
N SER A 28 20.81 15.54 -30.87
CA SER A 28 21.75 15.43 -32.00
C SER A 28 21.10 15.71 -33.37
N ALA A 29 19.79 15.47 -33.50
CA ALA A 29 19.03 15.70 -34.73
C ALA A 29 18.56 17.15 -34.93
N GLY A 30 18.82 18.05 -33.97
CA GLY A 30 18.47 19.47 -34.08
C GLY A 30 16.97 19.75 -34.31
N GLY A 31 16.08 18.82 -33.93
CA GLY A 31 14.63 18.94 -34.09
C GLY A 31 14.07 18.59 -35.48
N LEU A 32 14.90 18.16 -36.44
CA LEU A 32 14.44 17.57 -37.72
C LEU A 32 14.31 16.05 -37.58
N LYS A 33 13.23 15.46 -38.11
CA LYS A 33 12.99 13.99 -38.08
C LYS A 33 14.13 13.26 -38.81
N ALA A 34 15.08 12.74 -38.04
CA ALA A 34 16.17 11.91 -38.50
C ALA A 34 15.82 10.43 -38.30
N SER A 35 16.22 9.57 -39.23
CA SER A 35 16.10 8.11 -39.14
C SER A 35 16.71 7.51 -37.86
N LEU A 36 17.67 8.22 -37.25
CA LEU A 36 18.27 7.87 -35.95
C LEU A 36 17.28 8.02 -34.78
N THR A 37 16.43 9.04 -34.80
CA THR A 37 15.40 9.25 -33.78
C THR A 37 14.30 8.20 -33.88
N ASP A 38 13.94 7.79 -35.11
CA ASP A 38 12.95 6.72 -35.33
C ASP A 38 13.45 5.36 -34.81
N ALA A 39 14.73 5.04 -35.04
CA ALA A 39 15.34 3.81 -34.52
C ALA A 39 15.44 3.80 -32.98
N ALA A 40 15.81 4.93 -32.36
CA ALA A 40 15.83 5.07 -30.91
C ALA A 40 14.43 4.94 -30.30
N LEU A 41 13.41 5.48 -30.97
CA LEU A 41 12.02 5.40 -30.51
C LEU A 41 11.45 3.97 -30.57
N GLU A 42 11.78 3.19 -31.61
CA GLU A 42 11.39 1.79 -31.69
C GLU A 42 12.10 0.94 -30.62
N ASN A 43 13.40 1.17 -30.38
CA ASN A 43 14.12 0.52 -29.29
C ASN A 43 13.52 0.87 -27.91
N PHE A 44 13.14 2.14 -27.69
CA PHE A 44 12.45 2.56 -26.48
C PHE A 44 11.11 1.84 -26.29
N LYS A 45 10.28 1.74 -27.34
CA LYS A 45 9.01 1.00 -27.28
C LYS A 45 9.22 -0.46 -26.92
N GLU A 46 10.23 -1.11 -27.50
CA GLU A 46 10.58 -2.49 -27.19
C GLU A 46 10.99 -2.64 -25.71
N LYS A 47 11.84 -1.76 -25.18
CA LYS A 47 12.29 -1.84 -23.78
C LYS A 47 11.18 -1.50 -22.79
N TRP A 48 10.29 -0.57 -23.15
CA TRP A 48 9.07 -0.29 -22.39
C TRP A 48 8.19 -1.53 -22.27
N GLU A 49 7.97 -2.24 -23.38
CA GLU A 49 7.12 -3.43 -23.37
C GLU A 49 7.73 -4.57 -22.56
N LEU A 50 9.04 -4.77 -22.64
CA LEU A 50 9.76 -5.72 -21.78
C LEU A 50 9.67 -5.37 -20.30
N PHE A 51 9.75 -4.08 -19.95
CA PHE A 51 9.57 -3.63 -18.58
C PHE A 51 8.13 -3.84 -18.08
N ARG A 52 7.13 -3.52 -18.91
CA ARG A 52 5.72 -3.75 -18.62
C ARG A 52 5.45 -5.23 -18.32
N VAL A 53 5.95 -6.14 -19.16
CA VAL A 53 5.82 -7.60 -18.93
C VAL A 53 6.50 -8.05 -17.64
N ALA A 54 7.66 -7.49 -17.29
CA ALA A 54 8.33 -7.79 -16.03
C ALA A 54 7.53 -7.31 -14.80
N CYS A 55 6.86 -6.16 -14.90
CA CYS A 55 5.93 -5.67 -13.89
C CYS A 55 4.72 -6.59 -13.72
N ASP A 56 4.09 -7.01 -14.84
CA ASP A 56 2.95 -7.94 -14.81
C ASP A 56 3.32 -9.27 -14.12
N GLN A 57 4.50 -9.81 -14.42
CA GLN A 57 5.01 -11.04 -13.79
C GLN A 57 5.29 -10.87 -12.29
N ALA A 58 5.78 -9.70 -11.89
CA ALA A 58 6.01 -9.40 -10.47
C ALA A 58 4.66 -9.27 -9.71
N GLU A 59 3.65 -8.67 -10.32
CA GLU A 59 2.31 -8.55 -9.77
C GLU A 59 1.62 -9.92 -9.63
N GLU A 60 1.69 -10.77 -10.67
CA GLU A 60 1.18 -12.14 -10.62
C GLU A 60 1.85 -12.95 -9.50
N PHE A 61 3.16 -12.80 -9.32
CA PHE A 61 3.88 -13.44 -8.22
C PHE A 61 3.37 -12.95 -6.86
N VAL A 62 3.17 -11.64 -6.68
CA VAL A 62 2.64 -11.09 -5.42
C VAL A 62 1.24 -11.62 -5.12
N GLU A 63 0.35 -11.66 -6.11
CA GLU A 63 -0.99 -12.21 -5.93
C GLU A 63 -0.95 -13.73 -5.65
N SER A 64 -0.04 -14.48 -6.27
CA SER A 64 0.16 -15.92 -5.99
C SER A 64 0.64 -16.17 -4.55
N VAL A 65 1.54 -15.34 -4.03
CA VAL A 65 2.05 -15.43 -2.65
C VAL A 65 0.94 -15.07 -1.67
N LYS A 66 0.14 -14.04 -1.97
CA LYS A 66 -1.00 -13.61 -1.18
C LYS A 66 -2.08 -14.71 -1.08
N GLN A 67 -2.35 -15.43 -2.17
CA GLN A 67 -3.25 -16.59 -2.17
C GLN A 67 -2.68 -17.75 -1.32
N ARG A 68 -1.37 -18.03 -1.41
CA ARG A 68 -0.74 -19.12 -0.66
C ARG A 68 -0.75 -18.87 0.85
N ILE A 69 -0.41 -17.65 1.28
CA ILE A 69 -0.49 -17.24 2.70
C ILE A 69 -1.94 -17.28 3.20
N GLY A 70 -2.91 -16.87 2.37
CA GLY A 70 -4.33 -16.97 2.70
C GLY A 70 -4.81 -18.41 2.88
N SER A 71 -4.24 -19.37 2.15
CA SER A 71 -4.57 -20.80 2.25
C SER A 71 -3.88 -21.53 3.40
N GLU A 72 -2.62 -21.20 3.73
CA GLU A 72 -1.89 -21.80 4.86
C GLU A 72 -2.50 -21.41 6.22
N CYS A 73 -3.11 -20.22 6.31
CA CYS A 73 -3.81 -19.77 7.51
C CYS A 73 -5.10 -20.57 7.81
N LEU A 74 -5.71 -21.21 6.80
CA LEU A 74 -6.95 -21.99 6.97
C LEU A 74 -6.70 -23.46 7.38
N VAL A 75 -5.46 -23.94 7.28
CA VAL A 75 -5.15 -25.36 7.56
C VAL A 75 -4.70 -25.59 9.01
N ASP A 76 -4.14 -24.58 9.68
CA ASP A 76 -3.76 -24.69 11.10
C ASP A 76 -4.96 -24.71 12.07
N GLU A 77 -6.13 -24.22 11.65
CA GLU A 77 -7.35 -24.25 12.49
C GLU A 77 -8.09 -25.62 12.42
N ALA A 78 -7.83 -26.42 11.38
CA ALA A 78 -8.47 -27.73 11.20
C ALA A 78 -7.71 -28.91 11.85
N THR A 79 -6.52 -28.66 12.40
CA THR A 79 -5.74 -29.66 13.15
C THR A 79 -5.58 -29.22 14.60
N GLY A 80 -6.72 -29.02 15.27
CA GLY A 80 -6.79 -28.70 16.69
C GLY A 80 -6.01 -29.71 17.54
N LEU A 81 -4.92 -29.23 18.13
CA LEU A 81 -4.15 -29.90 19.16
C LEU A 81 -5.02 -30.00 20.42
N THR A 82 -5.53 -31.21 20.70
CA THR A 82 -6.23 -31.55 21.93
C THR A 82 -5.27 -31.43 23.12
N THR A 83 -5.42 -30.35 23.89
CA THR A 83 -4.86 -30.25 25.24
C THR A 83 -5.61 -31.18 26.19
N THR A 84 -4.94 -32.17 26.78
CA THR A 84 -5.37 -32.77 28.06
C THR A 84 -4.19 -32.90 29.01
N THR A 85 -4.38 -32.34 30.20
CA THR A 85 -3.47 -32.36 31.33
C THR A 85 -3.78 -33.54 32.25
N THR A 86 -2.72 -34.10 32.84
CA THR A 86 -2.61 -34.82 34.13
C THR A 86 -3.05 -36.29 34.34
N THR A 87 -2.01 -37.07 34.73
CA THR A 87 -1.93 -38.12 35.79
C THR A 87 -2.56 -39.50 35.62
N GLY A 88 -1.73 -40.53 35.84
CA GLY A 88 -2.12 -41.79 36.51
C GLY A 88 -1.94 -43.05 35.65
N GLY A 89 -1.26 -44.07 36.19
CA GLY A 89 -0.82 -45.27 35.47
C GLY A 89 -1.87 -46.37 35.27
N GLY A 90 -1.47 -47.45 34.57
CA GLY A 90 -2.09 -48.78 34.69
C GLY A 90 -2.60 -49.45 33.41
N SER A 91 -1.74 -50.30 32.81
CA SER A 91 -1.99 -51.66 32.25
C SER A 91 -3.16 -52.02 31.30
N ASN A 92 -2.77 -52.76 30.23
CA ASN A 92 -3.46 -53.83 29.47
C ASN A 92 -4.71 -53.46 28.63
N SER A 93 -5.03 -54.02 27.45
CA SER A 93 -4.59 -55.17 26.65
C SER A 93 -5.38 -55.21 25.31
N GLY A 94 -4.86 -55.86 24.25
CA GLY A 94 -5.64 -56.34 23.08
C GLY A 94 -5.24 -55.72 21.72
N GLN A 95 -4.22 -56.18 20.99
CA GLN A 95 -4.14 -57.36 20.10
C GLN A 95 -4.67 -57.17 18.65
N SER A 96 -3.70 -56.89 17.75
CA SER A 96 -3.46 -57.39 16.37
C SER A 96 -4.55 -57.24 15.27
N VAL A 97 -4.24 -56.91 14.02
CA VAL A 97 -3.46 -57.67 13.01
C VAL A 97 -3.13 -56.74 11.82
N GLY A 98 -1.96 -56.91 11.19
CA GLY A 98 -1.75 -56.48 9.79
C GLY A 98 -0.41 -55.77 9.51
N ALA A 99 0.70 -56.51 9.56
CA ALA A 99 1.96 -56.05 9.01
C ALA A 99 1.91 -56.10 7.47
N ALA A 100 1.85 -54.93 6.83
CA ALA A 100 2.32 -54.75 5.47
C ALA A 100 3.46 -53.72 5.53
N THR A 101 4.65 -54.17 5.15
CA THR A 101 5.84 -53.34 4.94
C THR A 101 5.51 -52.19 3.99
N SER A 102 5.31 -50.99 4.52
CA SER A 102 5.28 -49.75 3.75
C SER A 102 6.31 -48.80 4.33
N LEU A 103 7.26 -48.38 3.49
CA LEU A 103 8.16 -47.27 3.79
C LEU A 103 7.31 -46.05 4.17
N PRO A 104 7.69 -45.27 5.19
CA PRO A 104 6.93 -44.08 5.56
C PRO A 104 6.86 -43.13 4.35
N PRO A 105 5.69 -42.54 4.05
CA PRO A 105 5.58 -41.60 2.94
C PRO A 105 6.51 -40.42 3.21
N ILE A 106 7.39 -40.14 2.25
CA ILE A 106 8.32 -39.02 2.33
C ILE A 106 7.46 -37.75 2.42
N SER A 107 7.50 -37.08 3.57
CA SER A 107 6.80 -35.81 3.73
C SER A 107 7.39 -34.79 2.76
N ALA A 108 6.54 -33.97 2.14
CA ALA A 108 6.96 -32.90 1.23
C ALA A 108 8.04 -32.01 1.89
N VAL A 109 7.95 -31.80 3.21
CA VAL A 109 8.93 -31.08 4.01
C VAL A 109 10.32 -31.73 4.00
N ARG A 110 10.41 -33.06 4.08
CA ARG A 110 11.69 -33.78 4.01
C ARG A 110 12.29 -33.74 2.61
N LEU A 111 11.46 -33.82 1.57
CA LEU A 111 11.89 -33.72 0.18
C LEU A 111 12.39 -32.30 -0.16
N GLU A 112 11.72 -31.27 0.37
CA GLU A 112 12.10 -29.86 0.24
C GLU A 112 13.43 -29.56 0.95
N GLN A 113 13.62 -30.08 2.16
CA GLN A 113 14.88 -29.93 2.91
C GLN A 113 16.05 -30.65 2.24
N MET A 114 15.82 -31.86 1.71
CA MET A 114 16.84 -32.60 0.95
C MET A 114 17.17 -31.91 -0.39
N SER A 115 16.16 -31.37 -1.08
CA SER A 115 16.33 -30.54 -2.30
C SER A 115 17.23 -29.32 -2.05
N ARG A 116 17.04 -28.64 -0.91
CA ARG A 116 17.86 -27.48 -0.52
C ARG A 116 19.31 -27.86 -0.22
N ALA A 117 19.53 -28.96 0.50
CA ALA A 117 20.88 -29.45 0.80
C ALA A 117 21.64 -29.87 -0.47
N VAL A 118 20.95 -30.51 -1.42
CA VAL A 118 21.53 -30.90 -2.72
C VAL A 118 21.85 -29.68 -3.58
N ARG A 119 20.97 -28.67 -3.63
CA ARG A 119 21.24 -27.41 -4.36
C ARG A 119 22.44 -26.66 -3.80
N TRP A 120 22.63 -26.68 -2.48
CA TRP A 120 23.82 -26.09 -1.85
C TRP A 120 25.10 -26.83 -2.24
N LEU A 121 25.08 -28.17 -2.25
CA LEU A 121 26.23 -28.99 -2.65
C LEU A 121 26.61 -28.79 -4.14
N VAL A 122 25.62 -28.62 -5.01
CA VAL A 122 25.85 -28.34 -6.45
C VAL A 122 26.51 -26.98 -6.66
N LEU A 123 26.11 -25.96 -5.87
CA LEU A 123 26.74 -24.64 -5.91
C LEU A 123 28.19 -24.67 -5.41
N GLU A 124 28.50 -25.49 -4.40
CA GLU A 124 29.86 -25.65 -3.89
C GLU A 124 30.76 -26.39 -4.90
N LEU A 125 30.23 -27.41 -5.60
CA LEU A 125 30.94 -28.13 -6.66
C LEU A 125 31.19 -27.26 -7.91
N GLN A 126 30.27 -26.36 -8.24
CA GLN A 126 30.45 -25.39 -9.34
C GLN A 126 31.48 -24.31 -9.01
N ARG A 127 31.65 -23.96 -7.74
CA ARG A 127 32.67 -23.00 -7.28
C ARG A 127 34.08 -23.59 -7.19
N GLY A 128 34.21 -24.92 -7.10
CA GLY A 128 35.50 -25.62 -7.00
C GLY A 128 36.19 -25.96 -8.33
N SER A 129 35.56 -25.71 -9.49
CA SER A 129 36.04 -26.18 -10.80
C SER A 129 36.47 -25.04 -11.75
N GLY A 130 37.36 -24.16 -11.29
CA GLY A 130 37.90 -23.06 -12.10
C GLY A 130 39.38 -22.80 -11.83
N GLY A 131 40.26 -23.74 -12.20
CA GLY A 131 41.71 -23.61 -12.08
C GLY A 131 42.46 -24.06 -13.34
N ALA A 132 43.35 -23.17 -13.84
CA ALA A 132 44.39 -23.32 -14.90
C ALA A 132 43.89 -23.34 -16.37
N ALA A 133 44.55 -22.78 -17.42
CA ALA A 133 45.75 -21.96 -17.61
C ALA A 133 45.88 -21.50 -19.10
N ALA A 134 46.94 -20.70 -19.39
CA ALA A 134 47.63 -20.38 -20.67
C ALA A 134 47.27 -19.04 -21.37
N GLY A 135 48.20 -18.20 -21.85
CA GLY A 135 49.65 -18.34 -22.01
C GLY A 135 50.34 -17.01 -22.37
N SER A 136 51.66 -16.95 -22.13
CA SER A 136 52.51 -15.78 -22.39
C SER A 136 53.05 -15.75 -23.83
N VAL A 137 53.14 -14.56 -24.44
CA VAL A 137 54.13 -14.23 -25.48
C VAL A 137 54.70 -12.84 -25.21
N HIS A 138 56.01 -12.71 -25.38
CA HIS A 138 56.87 -11.60 -24.98
C HIS A 138 57.42 -10.85 -26.21
N SER A 139 57.38 -9.50 -26.22
CA SER A 139 58.38 -8.55 -26.80
C SER A 139 57.76 -7.16 -27.04
N PRO A 140 58.56 -6.09 -27.21
CA PRO A 140 59.66 -5.59 -26.40
C PRO A 140 59.31 -4.24 -25.72
N ARG A 141 60.03 -3.91 -24.66
CA ARG A 141 59.88 -2.67 -23.87
C ARG A 141 60.12 -1.42 -24.74
N TYR A 142 59.07 -0.63 -24.94
CA TYR A 142 59.17 0.82 -25.06
C TYR A 142 58.95 1.39 -23.65
N MET A 143 59.87 2.19 -23.11
CA MET A 143 59.60 2.94 -21.89
C MET A 143 58.62 4.07 -22.22
N ASP A 144 57.34 3.79 -22.02
CA ASP A 144 56.26 4.76 -22.15
C ASP A 144 56.22 5.64 -20.90
N PHE A 145 56.60 6.91 -21.05
CA PHE A 145 56.60 7.89 -19.96
C PHE A 145 55.18 8.26 -19.48
N ASN A 146 54.12 7.72 -20.10
CA ASN A 146 52.72 7.95 -19.72
C ASN A 146 52.18 6.99 -18.64
N ASP A 147 52.87 5.89 -18.37
CA ASP A 147 52.49 4.86 -17.40
C ASP A 147 52.31 5.38 -15.95
N PRO A 148 53.24 6.20 -15.39
CA PRO A 148 53.06 6.75 -14.04
C PRO A 148 51.92 7.78 -13.97
N MET A 149 51.58 8.45 -15.08
CA MET A 149 50.54 9.48 -15.13
C MET A 149 49.13 8.86 -15.18
N LEU A 150 48.96 7.74 -15.91
CA LEU A 150 47.72 6.95 -15.93
C LEU A 150 47.45 6.20 -14.62
N LEU A 151 48.51 5.74 -13.95
CA LEU A 151 48.41 5.08 -12.64
C LEU A 151 48.05 6.10 -11.54
N LEU A 152 48.51 7.36 -11.67
CA LEU A 152 48.13 8.44 -10.77
C LEU A 152 46.67 8.87 -10.98
N SER A 153 46.22 9.01 -12.23
CA SER A 153 44.82 9.37 -12.54
C SER A 153 43.84 8.29 -12.11
N SER A 154 44.18 7.01 -12.29
CA SER A 154 43.41 5.87 -11.79
C SER A 154 43.33 5.83 -10.26
N ARG A 155 44.43 6.11 -9.55
CA ARG A 155 44.42 6.21 -8.08
C ARG A 155 43.63 7.41 -7.57
N ILE A 156 43.71 8.56 -8.24
CA ILE A 156 42.93 9.76 -7.90
C ILE A 156 41.43 9.50 -8.13
N GLY A 157 41.07 8.80 -9.22
CA GLY A 157 39.70 8.35 -9.48
C GLY A 157 39.18 7.41 -8.40
N GLN A 158 39.95 6.37 -8.03
CA GLN A 158 39.57 5.43 -6.97
C GLN A 158 39.45 6.07 -5.58
N ILE A 159 40.29 7.06 -5.25
CA ILE A 159 40.19 7.82 -4.00
C ILE A 159 38.98 8.76 -4.03
N GLY A 160 38.69 9.37 -5.18
CA GLY A 160 37.51 10.19 -5.41
C GLY A 160 36.22 9.39 -5.24
N ASP A 161 36.12 8.23 -5.90
CA ASP A 161 34.96 7.34 -5.83
C ASP A 161 34.73 6.82 -4.40
N LEU A 162 35.79 6.41 -3.70
CA LEU A 162 35.71 6.04 -2.29
C LEU A 162 35.27 7.23 -1.42
N GLY A 163 35.75 8.43 -1.73
CA GLY A 163 35.36 9.68 -1.07
C GLY A 163 33.88 10.01 -1.26
N PHE A 164 33.36 9.89 -2.48
CA PHE A 164 31.94 10.09 -2.79
C PHE A 164 31.06 9.02 -2.13
N ASP A 165 31.50 7.76 -2.10
CA ASP A 165 30.79 6.69 -1.40
C ASP A 165 30.72 6.93 0.12
N LEU A 166 31.84 7.33 0.74
CA LEU A 166 31.85 7.68 2.17
C LEU A 166 30.99 8.92 2.44
N LEU A 167 31.05 9.94 1.59
CA LEU A 167 30.23 11.14 1.71
C LEU A 167 28.74 10.81 1.58
N TRP A 168 28.36 9.95 0.63
CA TRP A 168 26.99 9.48 0.44
C TRP A 168 26.50 8.71 1.66
N ARG A 169 27.30 7.78 2.20
CA ARG A 169 26.97 7.05 3.43
C ARG A 169 26.83 7.99 4.61
N PHE A 170 27.73 8.96 4.77
CA PHE A 170 27.64 9.97 5.82
C PHE A 170 26.37 10.81 5.68
N LEU A 171 26.04 11.29 4.49
CA LEU A 171 24.81 12.02 4.22
C LEU A 171 23.58 11.17 4.57
N HIS A 172 23.55 9.90 4.17
CA HIS A 172 22.46 8.97 4.49
C HIS A 172 22.34 8.75 6.00
N ILE A 173 23.45 8.65 6.73
CA ILE A 173 23.47 8.56 8.20
C ILE A 173 22.89 9.83 8.82
N VAL A 174 23.30 11.01 8.35
CA VAL A 174 22.78 12.30 8.85
C VAL A 174 21.28 12.41 8.60
N VAL A 175 20.80 12.08 7.40
CA VAL A 175 19.37 12.09 7.06
C VAL A 175 18.60 11.07 7.90
N SER A 176 19.14 9.86 8.09
CA SER A 176 18.53 8.82 8.93
C SER A 176 18.45 9.27 10.40
N LEU A 177 19.51 9.87 10.94
CA LEU A 177 19.53 10.41 12.30
C LEU A 177 18.50 11.53 12.46
N PHE A 178 18.39 12.42 11.47
CA PHE A 178 17.38 13.47 11.45
C PHE A 178 15.95 12.91 11.48
N HIS A 179 15.67 11.86 10.71
CA HIS A 179 14.38 11.17 10.74
C HIS A 179 14.09 10.53 12.10
N ILE A 180 15.08 9.89 12.73
CA ILE A 180 14.94 9.29 14.07
C ILE A 180 14.62 10.38 15.10
N VAL A 181 15.41 11.45 15.13
CA VAL A 181 15.20 12.58 16.06
C VAL A 181 13.83 13.22 15.86
N SER A 182 13.42 13.42 14.60
CA SER A 182 12.08 13.93 14.26
C SER A 182 10.97 13.01 14.77
N GLY A 183 11.13 11.68 14.61
CA GLY A 183 10.17 10.70 15.12
C GLY A 183 10.07 10.69 16.65
N ILE A 184 11.18 10.85 17.36
CA ILE A 184 11.20 10.98 18.83
C ILE A 184 10.49 12.26 19.26
N PHE A 185 10.77 13.38 18.60
CA PHE A 185 10.12 14.66 18.90
C PHE A 185 8.60 14.57 18.70
N GLU A 186 8.14 14.00 17.59
CA GLU A 186 6.72 13.77 17.33
C GLU A 186 6.07 12.84 18.37
N ALA A 187 6.82 11.85 18.87
CA ALA A 187 6.36 10.99 19.97
C ALA A 187 6.17 11.77 21.27
N ILE A 188 7.19 12.51 21.70
CA ILE A 188 7.16 13.32 22.92
C ILE A 188 6.02 14.34 22.83
N GLN A 189 5.88 15.00 21.67
CA GLN A 189 4.79 15.95 21.45
C GLN A 189 3.43 15.26 21.59
N SER A 190 3.24 14.09 20.98
CA SER A 190 1.99 13.33 21.09
C SER A 190 1.64 12.96 22.54
N TYR A 191 2.62 12.57 23.35
CA TYR A 191 2.41 12.33 24.78
C TYR A 191 2.05 13.61 25.53
N ALA A 192 2.75 14.72 25.27
CA ALA A 192 2.47 16.01 25.91
C ALA A 192 1.05 16.52 25.57
N ILE A 193 0.58 16.31 24.34
CA ILE A 193 -0.79 16.60 23.93
C ILE A 193 -1.78 15.71 24.68
N SER A 194 -1.51 14.41 24.75
CA SER A 194 -2.40 13.44 25.42
C SER A 194 -2.54 13.71 26.92
N LEU A 195 -1.49 14.24 27.56
CA LEU A 195 -1.49 14.68 28.95
C LEU A 195 -2.14 16.06 29.16
N GLY A 196 -2.56 16.74 28.10
CA GLY A 196 -3.14 18.09 28.18
C GLY A 196 -2.13 19.20 28.48
N LEU A 197 -0.82 18.93 28.39
CA LEU A 197 0.23 19.92 28.67
C LEU A 197 0.30 21.02 27.60
N ILE A 198 -0.19 20.73 26.38
CA ILE A 198 -0.21 21.68 25.28
C ILE A 198 -1.65 22.17 25.05
N GLN A 199 -2.02 23.25 25.74
CA GLN A 199 -3.36 23.86 25.70
C GLN A 199 -3.84 24.23 24.29
N LYS A 200 -2.93 24.45 23.34
CA LYS A 200 -3.29 24.70 21.93
C LYS A 200 -4.27 23.66 21.37
N TYR A 201 -4.17 22.41 21.82
CA TYR A 201 -4.97 21.30 21.29
C TYR A 201 -6.25 21.02 22.10
N SER A 202 -6.55 21.78 23.15
CA SER A 202 -7.75 21.56 23.99
C SER A 202 -9.02 22.20 23.43
N SER A 203 -8.91 23.20 22.55
CA SER A 203 -10.05 23.85 21.89
C SER A 203 -10.10 23.42 20.42
N ILE A 204 -10.89 22.39 20.12
CA ILE A 204 -11.11 21.93 18.74
C ILE A 204 -12.51 22.36 18.32
N ASP A 205 -12.58 23.15 17.25
CA ASP A 205 -13.83 23.48 16.56
C ASP A 205 -14.32 22.27 15.76
N ILE A 206 -14.88 21.29 16.49
CA ILE A 206 -15.32 20.01 15.92
C ILE A 206 -16.50 20.17 14.96
N GLU A 207 -17.20 21.31 14.99
CA GLU A 207 -18.32 21.61 14.10
C GLU A 207 -17.88 21.71 12.64
N LYS A 208 -16.61 22.04 12.38
CA LYS A 208 -16.01 21.99 11.03
C LYS A 208 -15.79 20.59 10.50
N LEU A 209 -15.80 19.58 11.35
CA LEU A 209 -15.59 18.18 10.98
C LEU A 209 -16.93 17.44 11.00
N MET A 210 -17.59 17.39 9.85
CA MET A 210 -18.89 16.74 9.70
C MET A 210 -18.72 15.25 9.46
N CYS A 211 -17.82 14.86 8.55
CA CYS A 211 -17.58 13.47 8.18
C CYS A 211 -16.08 13.16 8.16
N LEU A 212 -15.67 12.15 8.92
CA LEU A 212 -14.30 11.66 8.95
C LEU A 212 -14.20 10.28 8.30
N ALA A 213 -13.31 10.09 7.33
CA ALA A 213 -12.99 8.77 6.81
C ALA A 213 -11.76 8.18 7.51
N VAL A 214 -11.81 6.89 7.82
CA VAL A 214 -10.66 6.11 8.28
C VAL A 214 -10.42 5.01 7.26
N VAL A 215 -9.28 5.08 6.59
CA VAL A 215 -8.81 4.07 5.64
C VAL A 215 -7.80 3.18 6.34
N VAL A 216 -8.08 1.88 6.37
CA VAL A 216 -7.27 0.89 7.07
C VAL A 216 -6.75 -0.13 6.06
N ASP A 217 -5.43 -0.35 6.07
CA ASP A 217 -4.80 -1.41 5.27
C ASP A 217 -5.22 -2.82 5.73
N ILE A 218 -5.15 -3.81 4.83
CA ILE A 218 -5.62 -5.18 5.09
C ILE A 218 -4.97 -5.83 6.32
N GLU A 219 -3.66 -5.62 6.53
CA GLU A 219 -2.96 -6.20 7.67
C GLU A 219 -3.48 -5.60 8.98
N VAL A 220 -3.83 -4.32 8.93
CA VAL A 220 -4.32 -3.54 10.06
C VAL A 220 -5.79 -3.83 10.34
N ALA A 221 -6.60 -4.04 9.31
CA ALA A 221 -8.03 -4.33 9.42
C ALA A 221 -8.33 -5.66 10.16
N ARG A 222 -7.35 -6.56 10.26
CA ARG A 222 -7.44 -7.80 11.06
C ARG A 222 -7.44 -7.53 12.57
N ASP A 223 -6.81 -6.45 13.02
CA ASP A 223 -6.78 -6.06 14.43
C ASP A 223 -7.99 -5.17 14.75
N VAL A 224 -9.16 -5.81 14.83
CA VAL A 224 -10.42 -5.11 15.10
C VAL A 224 -10.38 -4.40 16.46
N ALA A 225 -9.63 -4.92 17.44
CA ALA A 225 -9.47 -4.28 18.74
C ALA A 225 -8.83 -2.89 18.63
N LYS A 226 -7.80 -2.74 17.78
CA LYS A 226 -7.19 -1.43 17.50
C LYS A 226 -8.12 -0.47 16.76
N VAL A 227 -8.96 -0.99 15.86
CA VAL A 227 -9.98 -0.18 15.17
C VAL A 227 -11.04 0.31 16.16
N VAL A 228 -11.51 -0.56 17.07
CA VAL A 228 -12.44 -0.19 18.15
C VAL A 228 -11.82 0.87 19.07
N GLU A 229 -10.57 0.71 19.48
CA GLU A 229 -9.85 1.71 20.30
C GLU A 229 -9.79 3.07 19.59
N LEU A 230 -9.51 3.10 18.28
CA LEU A 230 -9.52 4.32 17.47
C LEU A 230 -10.90 4.98 17.46
N LEU A 231 -11.96 4.20 17.24
CA LEU A 231 -13.33 4.70 17.21
C LEU A 231 -13.76 5.28 18.56
N GLN A 232 -13.37 4.64 19.67
CA GLN A 232 -13.60 5.17 21.01
C GLN A 232 -12.88 6.51 21.24
N TRP A 233 -11.66 6.67 20.73
CA TRP A 233 -10.95 7.95 20.77
C TRP A 233 -11.63 9.02 19.91
N LEU A 234 -12.03 8.68 18.68
CA LEU A 234 -12.76 9.60 17.79
C LEU A 234 -14.07 10.06 18.43
N LYS A 235 -14.81 9.14 19.05
CA LYS A 235 -16.01 9.45 19.83
C LYS A 235 -15.70 10.39 21.00
N THR A 236 -14.63 10.12 21.76
CA THR A 236 -14.20 10.96 22.89
C THR A 236 -13.82 12.38 22.44
N ILE A 237 -13.27 12.52 21.24
CA ILE A 237 -12.96 13.82 20.63
C ILE A 237 -14.23 14.57 20.18
N GLY A 238 -15.35 13.85 20.00
CA GLY A 238 -16.64 14.42 19.59
C GLY A 238 -16.93 14.29 18.09
N VAL A 239 -16.23 13.41 17.37
CA VAL A 239 -16.50 13.14 15.95
C VAL A 239 -17.89 12.51 15.81
N LYS A 240 -18.74 13.12 14.98
CA LYS A 240 -20.16 12.73 14.83
C LYS A 240 -20.35 11.56 13.85
N GLN A 241 -19.61 11.56 12.74
CA GLN A 241 -19.75 10.56 11.68
C GLN A 241 -18.38 10.04 11.23
N VAL A 242 -18.26 8.71 11.11
CA VAL A 242 -17.05 8.03 10.64
C VAL A 242 -17.36 7.03 9.54
N GLY A 243 -16.68 7.14 8.40
CA GLY A 243 -16.63 6.11 7.37
C GLY A 243 -15.40 5.22 7.55
N LEU A 244 -15.60 3.96 7.93
CA LEU A 244 -14.57 2.94 8.02
C LEU A 244 -14.40 2.23 6.69
N PHE A 245 -13.21 2.31 6.11
CA PHE A 245 -12.90 1.64 4.86
C PHE A 245 -11.75 0.65 5.03
N ASP A 246 -11.97 -0.56 4.50
CA ASP A 246 -10.93 -1.53 4.24
C ASP A 246 -11.14 -2.16 2.86
N SER A 247 -10.05 -2.46 2.15
CA SER A 247 -10.16 -2.84 0.74
C SER A 247 -10.86 -4.19 0.51
N GLN A 248 -10.94 -5.06 1.54
CA GLN A 248 -11.46 -6.42 1.46
C GLN A 248 -12.83 -6.61 2.14
N GLY A 249 -13.36 -5.57 2.79
CA GLY A 249 -14.60 -5.64 3.58
C GLY A 249 -14.49 -6.47 4.85
N LEU A 250 -13.31 -6.61 5.45
CA LEU A 250 -13.12 -7.28 6.75
C LEU A 250 -13.89 -6.56 7.87
N LEU A 251 -13.80 -5.24 7.93
CA LEU A 251 -14.51 -4.44 8.94
C LEU A 251 -16.02 -4.51 8.73
N LYS A 252 -16.46 -4.57 7.47
CA LYS A 252 -17.87 -4.78 7.12
C LYS A 252 -18.39 -6.13 7.60
N LYS A 253 -17.59 -7.21 7.50
CA LYS A 253 -17.95 -8.54 8.04
C LYS A 253 -18.04 -8.55 9.57
N SER A 254 -17.23 -7.73 10.23
CA SER A 254 -17.20 -7.60 11.69
C SER A 254 -18.06 -6.45 12.24
N LYS A 255 -18.99 -5.90 11.44
CA LYS A 255 -19.76 -4.69 11.79
C LYS A 255 -20.49 -4.79 13.12
N ASP A 256 -21.16 -5.91 13.40
CA ASP A 256 -22.03 -6.06 14.56
C ASP A 256 -21.19 -6.08 15.85
N MET A 257 -20.06 -6.78 15.80
CA MET A 257 -19.06 -6.81 16.88
C MET A 257 -18.47 -5.42 17.14
N ILE A 258 -18.12 -4.67 16.08
CA ILE A 258 -17.57 -3.32 16.22
C ILE A 258 -18.60 -2.36 16.84
N LEU A 259 -19.86 -2.45 16.42
CA LEU A 259 -20.94 -1.62 16.97
C LEU A 259 -21.20 -1.91 18.45
N GLU A 260 -21.16 -3.19 18.85
CA GLU A 260 -21.31 -3.61 20.25
C GLU A 260 -20.15 -3.08 21.12
N MET A 261 -18.91 -3.15 20.61
CA MET A 261 -17.72 -2.72 21.35
C MET A 261 -17.51 -1.20 21.40
N VAL A 262 -18.26 -0.42 20.62
CA VAL A 262 -18.25 1.04 20.65
C VAL A 262 -19.59 1.54 21.20
N PRO A 263 -19.72 1.77 22.52
CA PRO A 263 -21.00 2.11 23.14
C PRO A 263 -21.64 3.34 22.51
N GLY A 264 -22.94 3.28 22.20
CA GLY A 264 -23.67 4.40 21.57
C GLY A 264 -23.23 4.70 20.13
N SER A 265 -22.52 3.78 19.47
CA SER A 265 -22.34 3.82 18.03
C SER A 265 -23.58 3.31 17.30
N MET A 266 -23.81 3.81 16.10
CA MET A 266 -24.98 3.49 15.28
C MET A 266 -24.61 3.31 13.82
N LEU A 267 -25.28 2.39 13.13
CA LEU A 267 -25.05 2.15 11.71
C LEU A 267 -25.72 3.23 10.85
N LEU A 268 -24.95 3.89 9.98
CA LEU A 268 -25.43 4.99 9.15
C LEU A 268 -26.50 4.55 8.11
N GLN A 269 -26.45 3.30 7.63
CA GLN A 269 -27.39 2.77 6.63
C GLN A 269 -28.84 2.63 7.13
N GLU A 270 -29.08 2.59 8.45
CA GLU A 270 -30.40 2.35 9.03
C GLU A 270 -31.12 3.63 9.44
N THR A 271 -30.45 4.78 9.40
CA THR A 271 -31.03 6.07 9.76
C THR A 271 -31.37 6.82 8.48
N GLY A 272 -32.66 6.84 8.10
CA GLY A 272 -33.12 7.82 7.12
C GLY A 272 -32.70 9.23 7.57
N GLU A 273 -32.34 10.10 6.62
CA GLU A 273 -31.79 11.46 6.84
C GLU A 273 -32.57 12.36 7.84
N LYS A 274 -33.72 11.91 8.35
CA LYS A 274 -34.59 12.63 9.28
C LYS A 274 -34.33 12.41 10.79
N ASP A 275 -33.48 11.45 11.19
CA ASP A 275 -33.33 11.07 12.62
C ASP A 275 -31.96 11.39 13.26
N ILE A 276 -31.13 12.24 12.63
CA ILE A 276 -29.92 12.77 13.27
C ILE A 276 -30.30 13.98 14.12
N SER A 277 -30.84 13.73 15.32
CA SER A 277 -31.09 14.81 16.28
C SER A 277 -29.76 15.44 16.73
N PRO A 278 -29.68 16.79 16.85
CA PRO A 278 -28.44 17.49 17.18
C PRO A 278 -27.94 17.26 18.62
N ASP A 279 -28.73 16.61 19.49
CA ASP A 279 -28.41 16.33 20.90
C ASP A 279 -27.91 14.88 21.13
N ARG A 280 -27.68 14.12 20.06
CA ARG A 280 -27.32 12.69 20.16
C ARG A 280 -25.82 12.52 20.47
N LYS A 281 -25.50 12.06 21.68
CA LYS A 281 -24.12 11.77 22.18
C LYS A 281 -23.42 10.55 21.54
N GLY A 282 -23.86 10.11 20.35
CA GLY A 282 -23.39 8.91 19.67
C GLY A 282 -22.46 9.19 18.49
N ILE A 283 -21.78 8.15 18.00
CA ILE A 283 -20.96 8.19 16.78
C ILE A 283 -21.65 7.37 15.69
N ALA A 284 -21.94 7.97 14.54
CA ALA A 284 -22.51 7.26 13.40
C ALA A 284 -21.38 6.63 12.57
N ILE A 285 -21.49 5.34 12.30
CA ILE A 285 -20.46 4.56 11.61
C ILE A 285 -21.02 4.01 10.29
N GLU A 286 -20.28 4.26 9.21
CA GLU A 286 -20.51 3.69 7.89
C GLU A 286 -19.38 2.70 7.57
N PHE A 287 -19.70 1.50 7.07
CA PHE A 287 -18.71 0.50 6.66
C PHE A 287 -18.64 0.42 5.13
N ILE A 288 -17.45 0.66 4.57
CA ILE A 288 -17.19 0.79 3.14
C ILE A 288 -16.11 -0.21 2.73
N SER A 289 -16.25 -0.83 1.57
CA SER A 289 -15.24 -1.70 0.96
C SER A 289 -15.08 -1.44 -0.53
N SER A 290 -14.00 -1.95 -1.14
CA SER A 290 -13.72 -1.73 -2.57
C SER A 290 -14.83 -2.26 -3.49
N SER A 291 -15.54 -3.31 -3.05
CA SER A 291 -16.69 -3.88 -3.76
C SER A 291 -17.80 -2.85 -3.96
N ASP A 292 -18.03 -1.98 -2.98
CA ASP A 292 -19.13 -1.02 -3.04
C ASP A 292 -18.82 0.06 -4.07
N ASN A 293 -17.57 0.54 -4.12
CA ASN A 293 -17.16 1.64 -4.99
C ASN A 293 -17.31 1.33 -6.49
N LYS A 294 -16.55 0.36 -7.01
CA LYS A 294 -16.50 0.10 -8.46
C LYS A 294 -17.86 -0.38 -8.97
N GLU A 295 -18.50 -1.26 -8.22
CA GLU A 295 -19.80 -1.81 -8.60
C GLU A 295 -20.89 -0.75 -8.51
N ALA A 296 -20.89 0.13 -7.50
CA ALA A 296 -21.87 1.19 -7.39
C ALA A 296 -21.75 2.22 -8.51
N VAL A 297 -20.54 2.61 -8.91
CA VAL A 297 -20.35 3.54 -10.03
C VAL A 297 -20.86 2.93 -11.34
N VAL A 298 -20.58 1.64 -11.59
CA VAL A 298 -21.11 0.94 -12.78
C VAL A 298 -22.63 0.84 -12.75
N LYS A 299 -23.22 0.50 -11.61
CA LYS A 299 -24.68 0.47 -11.43
C LYS A 299 -25.31 1.84 -11.62
N ALA A 300 -24.71 2.89 -11.06
CA ALA A 300 -25.17 4.27 -11.20
C ALA A 300 -25.09 4.72 -12.67
N ALA A 301 -24.00 4.42 -13.37
CA ALA A 301 -23.87 4.70 -14.81
C ALA A 301 -24.95 3.97 -15.64
N ASN A 302 -25.23 2.70 -15.33
CA ASN A 302 -26.30 1.95 -15.98
C ASN A 302 -27.69 2.57 -15.74
N ILE A 303 -27.97 3.06 -14.52
CA ILE A 303 -29.22 3.78 -14.20
C ILE A 303 -29.34 5.04 -15.07
N LEU A 304 -28.27 5.83 -15.15
CA LEU A 304 -28.25 7.06 -15.96
C LEU A 304 -28.44 6.76 -17.45
N LEU A 305 -27.77 5.72 -17.97
CA LEU A 305 -27.93 5.29 -19.36
C LEU A 305 -29.37 4.84 -19.66
N GLN A 306 -29.98 4.06 -18.78
CA GLN A 306 -31.37 3.62 -18.97
C GLN A 306 -32.35 4.79 -18.92
N ARG A 307 -32.14 5.76 -18.02
CA ARG A 307 -32.95 7.00 -17.97
C ARG A 307 -32.83 7.77 -19.27
N HIS A 308 -31.62 7.93 -19.80
CA HIS A 308 -31.40 8.59 -21.08
C HIS A 308 -32.12 7.87 -22.24
N LEU A 309 -31.91 6.55 -22.39
CA LEU A 309 -32.54 5.77 -23.46
C LEU A 309 -34.08 5.82 -23.44
N LYS A 310 -34.69 5.90 -22.25
CA LYS A 310 -36.15 6.06 -22.08
C LYS A 310 -36.63 7.47 -22.42
N ALA A 311 -35.79 8.49 -22.22
CA ALA A 311 -36.11 9.88 -22.53
C ALA A 311 -35.95 10.21 -24.03
N SER A 312 -35.11 9.47 -24.77
CA SER A 312 -34.86 9.68 -26.21
C SER A 312 -35.99 9.24 -27.16
N HIS A 313 -37.24 9.12 -26.71
CA HIS A 313 -38.41 8.97 -27.59
C HIS A 313 -39.06 10.34 -27.90
N PRO A 314 -39.54 10.55 -29.13
CA PRO A 314 -39.34 11.81 -29.85
C PRO A 314 -40.45 12.80 -29.51
N GLU A 315 -40.10 13.97 -28.96
CA GLU A 315 -40.71 15.27 -29.29
C GLU A 315 -40.19 16.48 -28.50
N LYS A 316 -39.24 16.34 -27.56
CA LYS A 316 -38.59 17.50 -26.93
C LYS A 316 -37.08 17.40 -26.90
N ASP A 317 -36.49 17.96 -27.95
CA ASP A 317 -35.07 18.26 -28.06
C ASP A 317 -34.76 19.53 -27.24
N GLU A 318 -34.95 19.46 -25.92
CA GLU A 318 -34.37 20.44 -25.00
C GLU A 318 -33.05 19.83 -24.52
N GLY A 319 -31.95 20.42 -24.98
CA GLY A 319 -30.57 20.02 -24.70
C GLY A 319 -30.15 20.23 -23.25
N ASP A 320 -30.90 19.68 -22.30
CA ASP A 320 -30.48 19.56 -20.92
C ASP A 320 -29.34 18.54 -20.83
N ASN A 321 -28.25 18.95 -20.18
CA ASN A 321 -27.06 18.12 -20.04
C ASN A 321 -27.43 16.86 -19.24
N VAL A 322 -27.61 15.74 -19.94
CA VAL A 322 -28.20 14.50 -19.42
C VAL A 322 -27.40 13.95 -18.23
N PHE A 323 -26.10 14.21 -18.19
CA PHE A 323 -25.19 13.69 -17.18
C PHE A 323 -24.51 14.82 -16.43
N THR A 324 -25.08 15.21 -15.29
CA THR A 324 -24.48 16.17 -14.35
C THR A 324 -23.98 15.44 -13.10
N GLU A 325 -23.18 16.13 -12.30
CA GLU A 325 -22.74 15.62 -11.00
C GLU A 325 -23.93 15.29 -10.07
N SER A 326 -24.98 16.10 -10.08
CA SER A 326 -26.18 15.86 -9.27
C SER A 326 -26.92 14.60 -9.72
N HIS A 327 -27.02 14.35 -11.03
CA HIS A 327 -27.60 13.10 -11.55
C HIS A 327 -26.79 11.88 -11.12
N LEU A 328 -25.45 11.96 -11.16
CA LEU A 328 -24.61 10.86 -10.68
C LEU A 328 -24.72 10.66 -9.17
N ASN A 329 -24.77 11.74 -8.38
CA ASN A 329 -25.01 11.66 -6.94
C ASN A 329 -26.36 11.00 -6.63
N GLU A 330 -27.43 11.35 -7.37
CA GLU A 330 -28.73 10.70 -7.23
C GLU A 330 -28.69 9.22 -7.59
N ALA A 331 -28.05 8.86 -8.71
CA ALA A 331 -27.92 7.47 -9.12
C ALA A 331 -27.12 6.64 -8.11
N LEU A 332 -26.07 7.21 -7.51
CA LEU A 332 -25.30 6.56 -6.43
C LEU A 332 -26.15 6.34 -5.18
N ARG A 333 -26.97 7.33 -4.76
CA ARG A 333 -27.91 7.16 -3.63
C ARG A 333 -28.90 6.03 -3.88
N VAL A 334 -29.41 5.88 -5.10
CA VAL A 334 -30.34 4.80 -5.47
C VAL A 334 -29.69 3.41 -5.32
N VAL A 335 -28.37 3.30 -5.52
CA VAL A 335 -27.62 2.05 -5.37
C VAL A 335 -27.25 1.76 -3.90
N GLY A 336 -27.61 2.66 -2.98
CA GLY A 336 -27.36 2.50 -1.54
C GLY A 336 -25.99 3.03 -1.10
N GLU A 337 -25.29 3.79 -1.96
CA GLU A 337 -24.09 4.52 -1.57
C GLU A 337 -24.47 5.83 -0.86
N ASN A 338 -23.91 6.02 0.34
CA ASN A 338 -24.01 7.29 1.03
C ASN A 338 -23.00 8.27 0.41
N VAL A 339 -23.51 9.31 -0.25
CA VAL A 339 -22.70 10.29 -0.98
C VAL A 339 -22.11 11.35 -0.04
N HIS A 340 -22.00 11.08 1.26
CA HIS A 340 -21.35 11.98 2.20
C HIS A 340 -19.85 12.00 1.91
N VAL A 341 -19.38 13.15 1.40
CA VAL A 341 -17.97 13.44 1.14
C VAL A 341 -17.28 13.64 2.50
N PRO A 342 -16.20 12.91 2.81
CA PRO A 342 -15.43 13.15 4.03
C PRO A 342 -14.71 14.49 3.96
N ASP A 343 -14.70 15.23 5.05
CA ASP A 343 -13.91 16.47 5.15
C ASP A 343 -12.43 16.13 5.44
N LEU A 344 -12.21 15.11 6.27
CA LEU A 344 -10.89 14.62 6.67
C LEU A 344 -10.81 13.10 6.48
N MET A 345 -9.73 12.62 5.88
CA MET A 345 -9.38 11.22 5.76
C MET A 345 -8.10 10.90 6.54
N LEU A 346 -8.19 9.93 7.44
CA LEU A 346 -7.06 9.36 8.16
C LEU A 346 -6.67 8.03 7.51
N VAL A 347 -5.46 7.97 6.96
CA VAL A 347 -4.94 6.77 6.30
C VAL A 347 -3.98 6.03 7.24
N TYR A 348 -4.36 4.81 7.62
CA TYR A 348 -3.55 3.90 8.41
C TYR A 348 -3.04 2.74 7.55
N GLY A 349 -1.74 2.72 7.30
CA GLY A 349 -1.10 1.71 6.47
C GLY A 349 0.34 2.07 6.10
N PRO A 350 1.09 1.13 5.52
CA PRO A 350 2.49 1.34 5.12
C PRO A 350 2.61 2.21 3.86
N VAL A 351 1.56 2.28 3.04
CA VAL A 351 1.58 2.99 1.75
C VAL A 351 0.85 4.32 1.87
N ARG A 352 1.40 5.36 1.22
CA ARG A 352 0.73 6.65 1.03
C ARG A 352 -0.31 6.56 -0.10
N SER A 353 -1.37 5.81 0.14
CA SER A 353 -2.47 5.60 -0.81
C SER A 353 -3.80 5.54 -0.07
N HIS A 354 -4.86 6.01 -0.71
CA HIS A 354 -6.27 5.83 -0.30
C HIS A 354 -6.80 4.39 -0.44
N LEU A 355 -5.98 3.42 -0.89
CA LEU A 355 -6.28 1.98 -0.92
C LEU A 355 -7.57 1.59 -1.67
N GLY A 356 -8.01 2.41 -2.63
CA GLY A 356 -9.22 2.17 -3.41
C GLY A 356 -10.51 2.72 -2.78
N PHE A 357 -10.38 3.57 -1.75
CA PHE A 357 -11.51 4.35 -1.22
C PHE A 357 -12.27 5.05 -2.35
N PRO A 358 -13.61 5.19 -2.27
CA PRO A 358 -14.42 5.80 -3.32
C PRO A 358 -13.89 7.15 -3.84
N ALA A 359 -13.30 7.14 -5.04
CA ALA A 359 -12.66 8.32 -5.63
C ALA A 359 -13.66 9.48 -5.83
N TRP A 360 -14.92 9.15 -6.16
CA TRP A 360 -16.00 10.14 -6.28
C TRP A 360 -16.25 10.93 -4.99
N ARG A 361 -15.94 10.34 -3.83
CA ARG A 361 -16.09 10.94 -2.49
C ARG A 361 -14.88 11.76 -2.05
N LEU A 362 -13.82 11.93 -2.85
CA LEU A 362 -12.54 12.54 -2.42
C LEU A 362 -12.27 13.97 -2.87
N ARG A 363 -13.25 14.65 -3.48
CA ARG A 363 -13.03 15.88 -4.25
C ARG A 363 -12.29 17.00 -3.50
N TYR A 364 -12.60 17.20 -2.23
CA TYR A 364 -11.99 18.22 -1.36
C TYR A 364 -11.63 17.67 0.02
N THR A 365 -11.42 16.35 0.11
CA THR A 365 -11.09 15.71 1.38
C THR A 365 -9.64 16.01 1.75
N GLU A 366 -9.41 16.52 2.96
CA GLU A 366 -8.06 16.64 3.49
C GLU A 366 -7.53 15.25 3.86
N ILE A 367 -6.34 14.88 3.38
CA ILE A 367 -5.79 13.54 3.60
C ILE A 367 -4.60 13.63 4.55
N VAL A 368 -4.66 12.85 5.63
CA VAL A 368 -3.59 12.73 6.62
C VAL A 368 -3.14 11.28 6.73
N HIS A 369 -1.88 11.03 6.42
CA HIS A 369 -1.26 9.72 6.62
C HIS A 369 -0.80 9.58 8.08
N MET A 370 -1.42 8.64 8.79
CA MET A 370 -1.21 8.43 10.22
C MET A 370 -0.16 7.35 10.53
N GLY A 371 0.28 6.60 9.51
CA GLY A 371 1.22 5.48 9.67
C GLY A 371 0.53 4.21 10.13
N SER A 372 1.21 3.36 10.91
CA SER A 372 0.63 2.11 11.40
C SER A 372 -0.32 2.33 12.57
N LEU A 373 -1.53 1.77 12.48
CA LEU A 373 -2.53 1.84 13.56
C LEU A 373 -2.04 1.17 14.84
N LYS A 374 -1.15 0.16 14.74
CA LYS A 374 -0.56 -0.52 15.90
C LYS A 374 0.11 0.44 16.87
N TYR A 375 0.71 1.52 16.34
CA TYR A 375 1.43 2.54 17.10
C TYR A 375 0.67 3.86 17.18
N MET A 376 -0.65 3.84 16.99
CA MET A 376 -1.47 5.04 17.10
C MET A 376 -1.35 5.67 18.48
N ARG A 377 -1.43 7.01 18.53
CA ARG A 377 -1.36 7.78 19.77
C ARG A 377 -2.48 8.81 19.78
N TYR A 378 -3.16 8.94 20.92
CA TYR A 378 -4.28 9.86 21.09
C TYR A 378 -3.91 11.30 20.72
N GLY A 379 -2.76 11.81 21.20
CA GLY A 379 -2.31 13.16 20.90
C GLY A 379 -1.97 13.39 19.43
N SER A 380 -1.54 12.36 18.69
CA SER A 380 -1.32 12.45 17.25
C SER A 380 -2.64 12.57 16.49
N LEU A 381 -3.65 11.83 16.91
CA LEU A 381 -5.02 11.93 16.38
C LEU A 381 -5.61 13.32 16.65
N LEU A 382 -5.49 13.80 17.89
CA LEU A 382 -5.96 15.13 18.30
C LEU A 382 -5.25 16.24 17.51
N LYS A 383 -3.93 16.12 17.33
CA LYS A 383 -3.12 17.04 16.51
C LYS A 383 -3.59 17.06 15.05
N ALA A 384 -3.90 15.91 14.46
CA ALA A 384 -4.38 15.81 13.08
C ALA A 384 -5.72 16.51 12.90
N ILE A 385 -6.70 16.23 13.79
CA ILE A 385 -8.03 16.84 13.75
C ILE A 385 -7.93 18.36 14.00
N HIS A 386 -7.18 18.79 15.01
CA HIS A 386 -6.94 20.22 15.25
C HIS A 386 -6.28 20.90 14.04
N LYS A 387 -5.33 20.23 13.36
CA LYS A 387 -4.70 20.81 12.17
C LYS A 387 -5.74 21.01 11.07
N PHE A 388 -6.63 20.04 10.88
CA PHE A 388 -7.74 20.12 9.94
C PHE A 388 -8.68 21.30 10.22
N THR A 389 -9.06 21.56 11.48
CA THR A 389 -9.96 22.70 11.81
C THR A 389 -9.37 24.08 11.48
N GLY A 390 -8.05 24.16 11.32
CA GLY A 390 -7.32 25.35 10.86
C GLY A 390 -7.13 25.44 9.34
N VAL A 391 -7.50 24.42 8.57
CA VAL A 391 -7.38 24.42 7.10
C VAL A 391 -8.38 25.41 6.50
N ARG A 392 -7.94 26.13 5.47
CA ARG A 392 -8.78 27.00 4.64
C ARG A 392 -8.97 26.35 3.28
N GLN A 393 -10.17 25.91 2.98
CA GLN A 393 -10.53 25.33 1.69
C GLN A 393 -11.03 26.44 0.76
N ASN A 394 -10.25 26.75 -0.28
CA ASN A 394 -10.57 27.85 -1.20
C ASN A 394 -11.42 27.40 -2.39
N TYR A 395 -11.61 26.08 -2.58
CA TYR A 395 -12.42 25.48 -3.66
C TYR A 395 -12.15 26.10 -5.06
N GLY A 396 -10.87 26.38 -5.36
CA GLY A 396 -10.46 26.96 -6.64
C GLY A 396 -10.74 28.47 -6.80
N LYS A 397 -11.30 29.15 -5.80
CA LYS A 397 -11.45 30.61 -5.81
C LYS A 397 -10.13 31.25 -5.38
N SER A 398 -9.44 31.92 -6.31
CA SER A 398 -8.31 32.78 -5.97
C SER A 398 -8.80 34.03 -5.23
N PHE A 399 -8.19 34.34 -4.10
CA PHE A 399 -8.21 35.70 -3.57
C PHE A 399 -7.34 36.55 -4.49
N LEU A 400 -7.94 37.16 -5.51
CA LEU A 400 -7.36 38.34 -6.14
C LEU A 400 -7.42 39.44 -5.07
N PHE A 401 -6.27 39.71 -4.46
CA PHE A 401 -6.02 40.92 -3.69
C PHE A 401 -5.75 42.08 -4.64
#